data_AF-A0A2S7ST29-F1
#
_entry.id   AF-A0A2S7ST29-F1
#
_cell.length_a   1.000
_cell.length_b   1.000
_cell.length_c   1.000
_cell.angle_alpha   90.00
_cell.angle_beta   90.00
_cell.angle_gamma   90.00
#
_symmetry.space_group_name_H-M   'P 1'
#
loop_
_entity.id
_entity.type
_entity.pdbx_description
1 polymer ?
#
loop_
_entity_poly.entity_id
_entity_poly.type
_entity_poly.pdbx_seq_one_letter_code
_entity_poly.pdbx_strand_id
1 'polypeptide(L)'
;MKISGSMRLLLLLLCFLFTTVTYAQEEWIAPEGKIINYRTLTWNDFQNKEDKDHAEKLAERNLEARAYVCPSIYFKADSGETQDNGRVKFSFHVKCAFQSRAFVRESTKEMHSDYVLIHEQDHYDIALTYANKLQAELSSRDYSGDKYGAEIDKVYDDLMAKYHKTQETYDAEVNPNGTDDVAKQHLWDMRINKCLENNTDEYYASPETNVQSVKAIWQIVKRIPGEPNLQFVVRARPLYCGFQDEMKTKIFETSEWTKTPAVTAFYTQKYFTDEEGVQPKECVRTLGYLFVPTAKDTYKRILIDTFSTDGVQEKIVGVFWANADSDNVKELIVMTTVTKKDKQATGTLYVNRVYDDVAKVVPAKMKKLDEVATKIEGGFEGVTAGKPTKAKYRSEKEIAEALRKLGYQ
;
A
#
# COMPACT_ATOMS: atom_id res chain seq x y z
N MET A 1 32.28 -62.73 -41.86
CA MET A 1 32.56 -61.30 -41.56
C MET A 1 31.77 -60.95 -40.31
N LYS A 2 32.44 -60.46 -39.26
CA LYS A 2 31.92 -60.30 -37.89
C LYS A 2 30.80 -59.24 -37.83
N ILE A 3 29.67 -59.57 -37.19
CA ILE A 3 28.69 -58.59 -36.70
C ILE A 3 28.72 -58.69 -35.17
N SER A 4 29.19 -57.63 -34.52
CA SER A 4 29.42 -57.60 -33.07
C SER A 4 28.18 -57.19 -32.30
N GLY A 5 27.77 -58.07 -31.39
CA GLY A 5 27.38 -57.80 -30.00
C GLY A 5 26.75 -56.44 -29.67
N SER A 6 25.43 -56.48 -29.49
CA SER A 6 24.76 -55.95 -28.29
C SER A 6 24.97 -54.46 -27.99
N MET A 7 24.33 -53.62 -28.81
CA MET A 7 23.87 -52.28 -28.42
C MET A 7 22.71 -52.40 -27.41
N ARG A 8 23.01 -52.94 -26.22
CA ARG A 8 22.15 -52.96 -25.02
C ARG A 8 22.09 -51.58 -24.33
N LEU A 9 22.20 -50.51 -25.10
CA LEU A 9 22.28 -49.14 -24.59
C LEU A 9 21.48 -48.16 -25.45
N LEU A 10 20.32 -48.60 -25.96
CA LEU A 10 19.40 -47.74 -26.70
C LEU A 10 17.92 -47.93 -26.29
N LEU A 11 17.70 -48.36 -25.04
CA LEU A 11 16.36 -48.48 -24.44
C LEU A 11 16.31 -48.02 -22.96
N LEU A 12 17.21 -47.11 -22.59
CA LEU A 12 17.24 -46.40 -21.29
C LEU A 12 17.28 -44.88 -21.52
N LEU A 13 16.59 -44.41 -22.56
CA LEU A 13 16.51 -42.99 -22.92
C LEU A 13 15.06 -42.54 -23.15
N LEU A 14 14.09 -43.22 -22.52
CA LEU A 14 12.66 -42.94 -22.71
C LEU A 14 11.78 -43.04 -21.45
N CYS A 15 12.33 -42.91 -20.24
CA CYS A 15 11.54 -42.94 -18.99
C CYS A 15 11.99 -41.90 -17.94
N PHE A 16 12.47 -40.74 -18.38
CA PHE A 16 12.45 -39.52 -17.56
C PHE A 16 11.60 -38.47 -18.28
N LEU A 17 10.34 -38.84 -18.55
CA LEU A 17 9.29 -37.85 -18.60
C LEU A 17 9.26 -37.21 -17.21
N PHE A 18 9.85 -36.03 -17.12
CA PHE A 18 9.57 -35.10 -16.04
C PHE A 18 8.05 -34.91 -15.99
N THR A 19 7.38 -35.66 -15.13
CA THR A 19 6.09 -35.23 -14.59
C THR A 19 6.41 -34.06 -13.66
N THR A 20 6.57 -32.87 -14.25
CA THR A 20 6.28 -31.66 -13.49
C THR A 20 4.81 -31.76 -13.15
N VAL A 21 4.50 -32.26 -11.95
CA VAL A 21 3.22 -32.03 -11.32
C VAL A 21 3.17 -30.53 -11.08
N THR A 22 2.76 -29.79 -12.11
CA THR A 22 2.23 -28.46 -11.93
C THR A 22 0.97 -28.67 -11.11
N TYR A 23 1.09 -28.53 -9.80
CA TYR A 23 -0.05 -28.11 -8.99
C TYR A 23 -0.42 -26.72 -9.51
N ALA A 24 -1.19 -26.69 -10.59
CA ALA A 24 -2.08 -25.58 -10.85
C ALA A 24 -3.04 -25.61 -9.66
N GLN A 25 -2.73 -24.85 -8.61
CA GLN A 25 -3.80 -24.33 -7.77
C GLN A 25 -4.74 -23.66 -8.77
N GLU A 26 -5.92 -24.21 -8.97
CA GLU A 26 -6.99 -23.49 -9.65
C GLU A 26 -7.12 -22.18 -8.89
N GLU A 27 -6.58 -21.12 -9.48
CA GLU A 27 -6.68 -19.80 -8.93
C GLU A 27 -8.16 -19.47 -8.97
N TRP A 28 -8.83 -19.57 -7.83
CA TRP A 28 -10.28 -19.40 -7.77
C TRP A 28 -10.63 -18.02 -8.31
N ILE A 29 -11.22 -17.95 -9.49
CA ILE A 29 -11.60 -16.70 -10.14
C ILE A 29 -12.93 -16.27 -9.51
N ALA A 30 -13.06 -14.98 -9.17
CA ALA A 30 -14.35 -14.45 -8.75
C ALA A 30 -15.41 -14.77 -9.83
N PRO A 31 -16.63 -15.21 -9.47
CA PRO A 31 -17.64 -15.64 -10.44
C PRO A 31 -17.93 -14.60 -11.52
N GLU A 32 -17.83 -13.32 -11.15
CA GLU A 32 -17.97 -12.17 -12.05
C GLU A 32 -16.92 -11.10 -11.69
N GLY A 33 -16.37 -10.41 -12.69
CA GLY A 33 -15.47 -9.27 -12.51
C GLY A 33 -13.97 -9.57 -12.67
N LYS A 34 -13.18 -8.50 -12.65
CA LYS A 34 -11.71 -8.52 -12.73
C LYS A 34 -11.14 -8.35 -11.32
N ILE A 35 -10.17 -9.17 -10.93
CA ILE A 35 -9.38 -8.93 -9.73
C ILE A 35 -8.33 -7.90 -10.11
N ILE A 36 -8.43 -6.69 -9.54
CA ILE A 36 -7.52 -5.59 -9.89
C ILE A 36 -6.21 -5.61 -9.06
N ASN A 37 -5.97 -6.63 -8.24
CA ASN A 37 -4.70 -6.89 -7.54
C ASN A 37 -4.10 -5.64 -6.87
N TYR A 38 -4.93 -4.86 -6.14
CA TYR A 38 -4.48 -3.67 -5.42
C TYR A 38 -3.85 -2.58 -6.31
N ARG A 39 -4.14 -2.56 -7.62
CA ARG A 39 -3.74 -1.45 -8.50
C ARG A 39 -4.82 -0.37 -8.50
N THR A 40 -4.37 0.87 -8.70
CA THR A 40 -5.25 2.01 -8.93
C THR A 40 -6.07 1.81 -10.21
N LEU A 41 -7.35 2.15 -10.13
CA LEU A 41 -8.27 2.24 -11.24
C LEU A 41 -7.78 3.28 -12.24
N THR A 42 -8.10 3.02 -13.49
CA THR A 42 -7.87 3.93 -14.61
C THR A 42 -9.14 4.01 -15.43
N TRP A 43 -9.30 5.04 -16.25
CA TRP A 43 -10.45 5.12 -17.15
C TRP A 43 -10.58 3.91 -18.09
N ASN A 44 -9.49 3.18 -18.35
CA ASN A 44 -9.51 1.94 -19.11
C ASN A 44 -10.24 0.78 -18.41
N ASP A 45 -10.60 0.94 -17.14
CA ASP A 45 -11.37 -0.06 -16.38
C ASP A 45 -12.89 0.07 -16.61
N PHE A 46 -13.34 1.22 -17.09
CA PHE A 46 -14.75 1.56 -17.30
C PHE A 46 -15.16 1.39 -18.77
N GLN A 47 -15.00 0.18 -19.30
CA GLN A 47 -15.21 -0.09 -20.74
C GLN A 47 -16.66 -0.45 -21.11
N ASN A 48 -17.53 -0.67 -20.11
CA ASN A 48 -18.89 -1.11 -20.38
C ASN A 48 -19.81 0.09 -20.57
N LYS A 49 -20.92 -0.15 -21.27
CA LYS A 49 -22.01 0.82 -21.38
C LYS A 49 -22.91 0.70 -20.16
N GLU A 50 -23.51 1.82 -19.78
CA GLU A 50 -24.59 1.86 -18.79
C GLU A 50 -25.72 0.91 -19.24
N ASP A 51 -26.11 -0.03 -18.38
CA ASP A 51 -27.26 -0.90 -18.62
C ASP A 51 -28.55 -0.07 -18.48
N LYS A 52 -29.54 -0.29 -19.36
CA LYS A 52 -30.80 0.47 -19.38
C LYS A 52 -31.57 0.35 -18.07
N ASP A 53 -31.67 -0.87 -17.52
CA ASP A 53 -32.38 -1.11 -16.27
C ASP A 53 -31.69 -0.42 -15.08
N HIS A 54 -30.37 -0.26 -15.18
CA HIS A 54 -29.58 0.45 -14.18
C HIS A 54 -29.70 1.98 -14.33
N ALA A 55 -29.68 2.48 -15.57
CA ALA A 55 -29.91 3.89 -15.87
C ALA A 55 -31.28 4.37 -15.35
N GLU A 56 -32.32 3.56 -15.53
CA GLU A 56 -33.67 3.84 -15.05
C GLU A 56 -33.71 3.88 -13.52
N LYS A 57 -33.09 2.92 -12.82
CA LYS A 57 -32.99 2.92 -11.35
C LYS A 57 -32.19 4.11 -10.80
N LEU A 58 -31.11 4.51 -11.47
CA LEU A 58 -30.35 5.70 -11.07
C LEU A 58 -31.17 6.97 -11.28
N ALA A 59 -31.91 7.06 -12.39
CA ALA A 59 -32.81 8.18 -12.68
C ALA A 59 -33.98 8.28 -11.68
N GLU A 60 -34.58 7.15 -11.30
CA GLU A 60 -35.64 7.10 -10.25
C GLU A 60 -35.15 7.60 -8.89
N ARG A 61 -33.87 7.37 -8.59
CA ARG A 61 -33.22 7.83 -7.34
C ARG A 61 -32.63 9.25 -7.47
N ASN A 62 -32.81 9.91 -8.61
CA ASN A 62 -32.20 11.19 -8.95
C ASN A 62 -30.68 11.23 -8.70
N LEU A 63 -30.01 10.11 -8.96
CA LEU A 63 -28.56 9.97 -8.78
C LEU A 63 -27.85 10.39 -10.07
N GLU A 64 -27.11 11.50 -10.01
CA GLU A 64 -26.28 12.01 -11.10
C GLU A 64 -24.89 11.34 -11.11
N ALA A 65 -24.85 10.01 -11.03
CA ALA A 65 -23.59 9.27 -11.07
C ALA A 65 -22.91 9.45 -12.44
N ARG A 66 -21.69 10.03 -12.43
CA ARG A 66 -20.89 10.29 -13.65
C ARG A 66 -20.12 9.05 -14.10
N ALA A 67 -19.70 8.24 -13.15
CA ALA A 67 -19.16 6.91 -13.32
C ALA A 67 -19.80 5.99 -12.27
N TYR A 68 -19.55 4.70 -12.38
CA TYR A 68 -20.02 3.73 -11.39
C TYR A 68 -19.10 2.52 -11.34
N VAL A 69 -18.65 2.16 -10.15
CA VAL A 69 -18.11 0.84 -9.81
C VAL A 69 -19.09 0.06 -8.94
N CYS A 70 -19.18 -1.24 -9.19
CA CYS A 70 -19.84 -2.19 -8.30
C CYS A 70 -18.79 -3.18 -7.78
N PRO A 71 -18.06 -2.87 -6.70
CA PRO A 71 -17.15 -3.83 -6.14
C PRO A 71 -17.94 -4.93 -5.44
N SER A 72 -17.43 -6.16 -5.50
CA SER A 72 -18.09 -7.32 -4.90
C SER A 72 -17.15 -8.16 -4.09
N ILE A 73 -17.63 -8.58 -2.92
CA ILE A 73 -16.88 -9.38 -1.97
C ILE A 73 -17.40 -10.81 -2.09
N TYR A 74 -16.52 -11.71 -2.49
CA TYR A 74 -16.81 -13.13 -2.62
C TYR A 74 -15.96 -13.90 -1.62
N PHE A 75 -16.49 -15.00 -1.10
CA PHE A 75 -15.68 -15.94 -0.33
C PHE A 75 -15.99 -17.39 -0.67
N LYS A 76 -15.00 -18.26 -0.45
CA LYS A 76 -15.17 -19.71 -0.42
C LYS A 76 -14.49 -20.29 0.81
N ALA A 77 -14.96 -21.43 1.27
CA ALA A 77 -14.29 -22.24 2.28
C ALA A 77 -13.75 -23.53 1.62
N ASP A 78 -12.55 -23.94 2.00
CA ASP A 78 -12.07 -25.30 1.73
C ASP A 78 -12.74 -26.31 2.70
N SER A 79 -12.32 -27.58 2.66
CA SER A 79 -12.81 -28.59 3.59
C SER A 79 -12.57 -28.20 5.06
N GLY A 80 -13.57 -28.39 5.90
CA GLY A 80 -13.47 -28.17 7.34
C GLY A 80 -12.72 -29.28 8.07
N GLU A 81 -11.90 -28.91 9.04
CA GLU A 81 -11.16 -29.81 9.93
C GLU A 81 -11.79 -29.80 11.33
N THR A 82 -12.31 -30.95 11.77
CA THR A 82 -12.81 -31.09 13.15
C THR A 82 -11.65 -31.04 14.15
N GLN A 83 -11.75 -30.13 15.10
CA GLN A 83 -10.82 -29.93 16.20
C GLN A 83 -11.18 -30.82 17.39
N ASP A 84 -10.23 -31.01 18.32
CA ASP A 84 -10.41 -31.86 19.52
C ASP A 84 -11.61 -31.46 20.40
N ASN A 85 -12.01 -30.18 20.33
CA ASN A 85 -13.16 -29.64 21.05
C ASN A 85 -14.51 -29.84 20.33
N GLY A 86 -14.53 -30.60 19.22
CA GLY A 86 -15.72 -30.86 18.41
C GLY A 86 -16.14 -29.70 17.49
N ARG A 87 -15.40 -28.59 17.47
CA ARG A 87 -15.61 -27.47 16.54
C ARG A 87 -14.93 -27.76 15.19
N VAL A 88 -15.32 -27.05 14.15
CA VAL A 88 -14.79 -27.21 12.79
C VAL A 88 -14.05 -25.96 12.39
N LYS A 89 -12.80 -26.11 11.98
CA LYS A 89 -11.98 -25.02 11.45
C LYS A 89 -11.99 -25.07 9.93
N PHE A 90 -12.26 -23.93 9.29
CA PHE A 90 -12.24 -23.82 7.83
C PHE A 90 -11.05 -22.97 7.37
N SER A 91 -10.54 -23.26 6.19
CA SER A 91 -9.65 -22.35 5.47
C SER A 91 -10.48 -21.53 4.48
N PHE A 92 -10.58 -20.23 4.71
CA PHE A 92 -11.36 -19.32 3.85
C PHE A 92 -10.47 -18.62 2.83
N HIS A 93 -11.05 -18.34 1.67
CA HIS A 93 -10.46 -17.49 0.63
C HIS A 93 -11.47 -16.40 0.26
N VAL A 94 -11.18 -15.17 0.63
CA VAL A 94 -11.99 -13.99 0.31
C VAL A 94 -11.34 -13.18 -0.80
N LYS A 95 -12.15 -12.68 -1.74
CA LYS A 95 -11.71 -11.82 -2.84
C LYS A 95 -12.63 -10.61 -2.99
N CYS A 96 -12.03 -9.44 -3.24
CA CYS A 96 -12.73 -8.25 -3.72
C CYS A 96 -12.54 -8.15 -5.24
N ALA A 97 -13.63 -8.26 -6.00
CA ALA A 97 -13.61 -8.12 -7.45
C ALA A 97 -14.18 -6.78 -7.88
N PHE A 98 -13.54 -6.19 -8.89
CA PHE A 98 -14.10 -5.08 -9.64
C PHE A 98 -15.06 -5.67 -10.68
N GLN A 99 -16.37 -5.50 -10.51
CA GLN A 99 -17.32 -6.11 -11.43
C GLN A 99 -17.17 -5.56 -12.86
N SER A 100 -17.40 -6.42 -13.84
CA SER A 100 -17.42 -6.08 -15.26
C SER A 100 -18.61 -5.21 -15.67
N ARG A 101 -19.33 -4.60 -14.71
CA ARG A 101 -20.44 -3.68 -14.97
C ARG A 101 -20.04 -2.22 -14.73
N ALA A 102 -18.77 -1.94 -14.44
CA ALA A 102 -18.32 -0.57 -14.30
C ALA A 102 -18.42 0.19 -15.64
N PHE A 103 -18.97 1.40 -15.59
CA PHE A 103 -19.24 2.24 -16.75
C PHE A 103 -18.96 3.71 -16.45
N VAL A 104 -18.71 4.49 -17.50
CA VAL A 104 -18.85 5.95 -17.48
C VAL A 104 -20.15 6.30 -18.18
N ARG A 105 -20.96 7.18 -17.58
CA ARG A 105 -22.21 7.62 -18.21
C ARG A 105 -21.87 8.44 -19.46
N GLU A 106 -22.48 8.09 -20.59
CA GLU A 106 -22.12 8.68 -21.89
C GLU A 106 -22.38 10.19 -21.92
N SER A 107 -23.43 10.67 -21.24
CA SER A 107 -23.74 12.11 -21.16
C SER A 107 -22.72 12.92 -20.35
N THR A 108 -21.85 12.27 -19.56
CA THR A 108 -20.84 12.90 -18.71
C THR A 108 -19.41 12.48 -19.06
N LYS A 109 -19.23 11.81 -20.20
CA LYS A 109 -17.95 11.24 -20.65
C LYS A 109 -16.85 12.28 -20.91
N GLU A 110 -17.24 13.50 -21.25
CA GLU A 110 -16.32 14.65 -21.38
C GLU A 110 -15.85 15.17 -20.00
N MET A 111 -16.47 14.74 -18.91
CA MET A 111 -16.16 15.16 -17.52
C MET A 111 -15.25 14.16 -16.80
N HIS A 112 -14.42 13.41 -17.54
CA HIS A 112 -13.37 12.58 -16.94
C HIS A 112 -12.44 13.47 -16.11
N SER A 113 -12.59 13.42 -14.79
CA SER A 113 -11.73 14.15 -13.85
C SER A 113 -11.07 13.18 -12.89
N ASP A 114 -9.89 13.54 -12.41
CA ASP A 114 -9.20 12.77 -11.37
C ASP A 114 -10.11 12.59 -10.14
N TYR A 115 -10.95 13.58 -9.82
CA TYR A 115 -11.95 13.49 -8.74
C TYR A 115 -12.90 12.31 -8.91
N VAL A 116 -13.56 12.18 -10.08
CA VAL A 116 -14.51 11.08 -10.30
C VAL A 116 -13.80 9.73 -10.28
N LEU A 117 -12.60 9.63 -10.86
CA LEU A 117 -11.84 8.38 -10.84
C LEU A 117 -11.40 7.99 -9.42
N ILE A 118 -11.01 8.95 -8.59
CA ILE A 118 -10.69 8.74 -7.18
C ILE A 118 -11.97 8.32 -6.43
N HIS A 119 -13.10 8.94 -6.72
CA HIS A 119 -14.37 8.60 -6.07
C HIS A 119 -14.74 7.12 -6.27
N GLU A 120 -14.62 6.61 -7.50
CA GLU A 120 -14.84 5.19 -7.79
C GLU A 120 -13.74 4.28 -7.21
N GLN A 121 -12.49 4.76 -7.13
CA GLN A 121 -11.42 4.03 -6.46
C GLN A 121 -11.74 3.81 -4.99
N ASP A 122 -12.24 4.83 -4.32
CA ASP A 122 -12.59 4.80 -2.90
C ASP A 122 -13.73 3.83 -2.60
N HIS A 123 -14.74 3.75 -3.46
CA HIS A 123 -15.75 2.69 -3.38
C HIS A 123 -15.13 1.28 -3.43
N TYR A 124 -14.19 1.05 -4.35
CA TYR A 124 -13.48 -0.22 -4.43
C TYR A 124 -12.63 -0.49 -3.18
N ASP A 125 -11.96 0.53 -2.66
CA ASP A 125 -11.06 0.42 -1.52
C ASP A 125 -11.82 0.25 -0.19
N ILE A 126 -13.02 0.82 -0.04
CA ILE A 126 -13.96 0.48 1.03
C ILE A 126 -14.32 -1.01 0.95
N ALA A 127 -14.71 -1.51 -0.23
CA ALA A 127 -15.05 -2.93 -0.39
C ALA A 127 -13.86 -3.85 -0.11
N LEU A 128 -12.65 -3.46 -0.53
CA LEU A 128 -11.43 -4.18 -0.25
C LEU A 128 -11.13 -4.24 1.26
N THR A 129 -11.38 -3.16 2.00
CA THR A 129 -11.28 -3.15 3.47
C THR A 129 -12.18 -4.21 4.08
N TYR A 130 -13.46 -4.21 3.70
CA TYR A 130 -14.41 -5.17 4.25
C TYR A 130 -14.13 -6.61 3.79
N ALA A 131 -13.57 -6.83 2.59
CA ALA A 131 -13.08 -8.14 2.17
C ALA A 131 -11.94 -8.65 3.07
N ASN A 132 -10.97 -7.79 3.39
CA ASN A 132 -9.86 -8.13 4.29
C ASN A 132 -10.36 -8.40 5.72
N LYS A 133 -11.36 -7.65 6.20
CA LYS A 133 -11.99 -7.89 7.50
C LYS A 133 -12.74 -9.21 7.51
N LEU A 134 -13.49 -9.52 6.45
CA LEU A 134 -14.20 -10.79 6.31
C LEU A 134 -13.25 -11.97 6.39
N GLN A 135 -12.13 -11.90 5.66
CA GLN A 135 -11.08 -12.93 5.70
C GLN A 135 -10.58 -13.13 7.13
N ALA A 136 -10.25 -12.04 7.82
CA ALA A 136 -9.70 -12.08 9.17
C ALA A 136 -10.70 -12.64 10.20
N GLU A 137 -11.95 -12.17 10.16
CA GLU A 137 -13.00 -12.61 11.06
C GLU A 137 -13.36 -14.08 10.82
N LEU A 138 -13.47 -14.49 9.56
CA LEU A 138 -13.79 -15.88 9.24
C LEU A 138 -12.67 -16.85 9.64
N SER A 139 -11.41 -16.45 9.45
CA SER A 139 -10.24 -17.33 9.68
C SER A 139 -9.77 -17.39 11.14
N SER A 140 -10.26 -16.50 12.00
CA SER A 140 -9.86 -16.42 13.42
C SER A 140 -10.70 -17.27 14.35
N ARG A 141 -11.70 -17.98 13.82
CA ARG A 141 -12.72 -18.71 14.59
C ARG A 141 -12.74 -20.18 14.21
N ASP A 142 -13.01 -21.01 15.21
CA ASP A 142 -13.53 -22.36 14.98
C ASP A 142 -15.06 -22.30 15.05
N TYR A 143 -15.76 -23.12 14.30
CA TYR A 143 -17.22 -23.07 14.12
C TYR A 143 -17.92 -24.28 14.74
N SER A 144 -19.21 -24.16 15.06
CA SER A 144 -19.98 -25.33 15.52
C SER A 144 -20.11 -26.39 14.43
N GLY A 145 -19.89 -27.67 14.74
CA GLY A 145 -19.99 -28.75 13.75
C GLY A 145 -21.39 -28.91 13.14
N ASP A 146 -22.45 -28.54 13.86
CA ASP A 146 -23.84 -28.63 13.42
C ASP A 146 -24.43 -27.29 12.93
N LYS A 147 -23.78 -26.15 13.22
CA LYS A 147 -24.31 -24.80 12.97
C LYS A 147 -23.33 -23.87 12.25
N TYR A 148 -22.22 -24.39 11.72
CA TYR A 148 -21.20 -23.59 11.06
C TYR A 148 -21.78 -22.69 9.96
N GLY A 149 -22.76 -23.16 9.18
CA GLY A 149 -23.40 -22.37 8.12
C GLY A 149 -24.01 -21.08 8.67
N ALA A 150 -24.87 -21.19 9.69
CA ALA A 150 -25.51 -20.03 10.32
C ALA A 150 -24.51 -19.09 11.01
N GLU A 151 -23.41 -19.63 11.59
CA GLU A 151 -22.35 -18.81 12.17
C GLU A 151 -21.56 -18.03 11.11
N ILE A 152 -21.26 -18.65 9.97
CA ILE A 152 -20.57 -18.02 8.82
C ILE A 152 -21.48 -16.97 8.18
N ASP A 153 -22.74 -17.29 7.90
CA ASP A 153 -23.72 -16.39 7.31
C ASP A 153 -23.89 -15.14 8.19
N LYS A 154 -23.96 -15.33 9.52
CA LYS A 154 -24.04 -14.20 10.45
C LYS A 154 -22.83 -13.27 10.36
N VAL A 155 -21.61 -13.81 10.28
CA VAL A 155 -20.40 -12.99 10.12
C VAL A 155 -20.43 -12.21 8.81
N TYR A 156 -20.86 -12.87 7.73
CA TYR A 156 -21.00 -12.24 6.42
C TYR A 156 -22.05 -11.12 6.43
N ASP A 157 -23.27 -11.40 6.90
CA ASP A 157 -24.38 -10.45 6.91
C ASP A 157 -24.08 -9.23 7.78
N ASP A 158 -23.55 -9.43 9.00
CA ASP A 158 -23.19 -8.35 9.91
C ASP A 158 -22.15 -7.42 9.26
N LEU A 159 -21.18 -7.99 8.53
CA LEU A 159 -20.12 -7.22 7.88
C LEU A 159 -20.58 -6.54 6.60
N MET A 160 -21.44 -7.19 5.79
CA MET A 160 -22.01 -6.59 4.59
C MET A 160 -22.95 -5.44 4.92
N ALA A 161 -23.72 -5.54 6.00
CA ALA A 161 -24.54 -4.43 6.48
C ALA A 161 -23.69 -3.19 6.82
N LYS A 162 -22.53 -3.38 7.48
CA LYS A 162 -21.58 -2.29 7.74
C LYS A 162 -20.98 -1.73 6.46
N TYR A 163 -20.56 -2.60 5.55
CA TYR A 163 -20.03 -2.23 4.24
C TYR A 163 -21.00 -1.32 3.48
N HIS A 164 -22.25 -1.74 3.32
CA HIS A 164 -23.27 -0.94 2.60
C HIS A 164 -23.51 0.40 3.28
N LYS A 165 -23.64 0.42 4.61
CA LYS A 165 -23.78 1.66 5.37
C LYS A 165 -22.57 2.60 5.18
N THR A 166 -21.35 2.06 5.12
CA THR A 166 -20.15 2.86 4.85
C THR A 166 -20.18 3.46 3.44
N GLN A 167 -20.55 2.69 2.41
CA GLN A 167 -20.68 3.22 1.05
C GLN A 167 -21.70 4.36 0.99
N GLU A 168 -22.88 4.18 1.61
CA GLU A 168 -23.92 5.22 1.66
C GLU A 168 -23.47 6.48 2.41
N THR A 169 -22.73 6.31 3.51
CA THR A 169 -22.21 7.44 4.30
C THR A 169 -21.14 8.20 3.51
N TYR A 170 -20.25 7.47 2.84
CA TYR A 170 -19.23 8.04 1.99
C TYR A 170 -19.86 8.89 0.88
N ASP A 171 -20.80 8.33 0.10
CA ASP A 171 -21.50 9.06 -0.97
C ASP A 171 -22.19 10.33 -0.46
N ALA A 172 -22.89 10.22 0.66
CA ALA A 172 -23.62 11.35 1.23
C ALA A 172 -22.69 12.48 1.73
N GLU A 173 -21.47 12.15 2.15
CA GLU A 173 -20.50 13.13 2.65
C GLU A 173 -19.65 13.75 1.54
N VAL A 174 -19.22 12.98 0.54
CA VAL A 174 -18.29 13.46 -0.51
C VAL A 174 -19.01 14.02 -1.72
N ASN A 175 -20.26 13.60 -1.95
CA ASN A 175 -21.07 14.08 -3.07
C ASN A 175 -22.49 14.47 -2.63
N PRO A 176 -22.63 15.39 -1.66
CA PRO A 176 -23.95 15.79 -1.17
C PRO A 176 -24.79 16.41 -2.29
N ASN A 177 -25.90 15.75 -2.62
CA ASN A 177 -26.84 16.18 -3.67
C ASN A 177 -26.19 16.35 -5.07
N GLY A 178 -25.17 15.56 -5.41
CA GLY A 178 -24.53 15.64 -6.73
C GLY A 178 -23.49 16.75 -6.86
N THR A 179 -23.12 17.41 -5.75
CA THR A 179 -22.04 18.41 -5.70
C THR A 179 -20.77 17.80 -5.11
N ASP A 180 -19.68 17.85 -5.88
CA ASP A 180 -18.36 17.34 -5.48
C ASP A 180 -17.80 18.14 -4.27
N ASP A 181 -17.57 17.47 -3.13
CA ASP A 181 -16.88 18.03 -1.97
C ASP A 181 -15.45 17.45 -1.88
N VAL A 182 -14.51 18.17 -2.48
CA VAL A 182 -13.09 17.78 -2.55
C VAL A 182 -12.44 17.63 -1.17
N ALA A 183 -12.83 18.45 -0.19
CA ALA A 183 -12.27 18.37 1.15
C ALA A 183 -12.75 17.10 1.87
N LYS A 184 -14.05 16.77 1.73
CA LYS A 184 -14.61 15.54 2.28
C LYS A 184 -14.08 14.30 1.59
N GLN A 185 -13.97 14.31 0.26
CA GLN A 185 -13.32 13.24 -0.51
C GLN A 185 -11.93 12.97 0.06
N HIS A 186 -11.13 14.02 0.26
CA HIS A 186 -9.79 13.86 0.81
C HIS A 186 -9.76 13.24 2.22
N LEU A 187 -10.64 13.69 3.11
CA LEU A 187 -10.77 13.10 4.44
C LEU A 187 -11.10 11.60 4.35
N TRP A 188 -12.00 11.24 3.44
CA TRP A 188 -12.32 9.84 3.17
C TRP A 188 -11.15 9.08 2.59
N ASP A 189 -10.39 9.63 1.64
CA ASP A 189 -9.16 9.01 1.14
C ASP A 189 -8.23 8.67 2.32
N MET A 190 -8.05 9.60 3.29
CA MET A 190 -7.20 9.35 4.47
C MET A 190 -7.77 8.26 5.38
N ARG A 191 -9.09 8.27 5.62
CA ARG A 191 -9.78 7.26 6.45
C ARG A 191 -9.67 5.89 5.81
N ILE A 192 -9.95 5.77 4.51
CA ILE A 192 -9.88 4.56 3.70
C ILE A 192 -8.46 4.00 3.70
N ASN A 193 -7.46 4.86 3.46
CA ASN A 193 -6.06 4.50 3.57
C ASN A 193 -5.72 3.87 4.92
N LYS A 194 -6.13 4.53 6.01
CA LYS A 194 -5.92 3.99 7.35
C LYS A 194 -6.65 2.68 7.59
N CYS A 195 -7.89 2.59 7.17
CA CYS A 195 -8.71 1.40 7.28
C CYS A 195 -8.03 0.22 6.56
N LEU A 196 -7.51 0.42 5.36
CA LEU A 196 -6.82 -0.60 4.58
C LEU A 196 -5.46 -0.98 5.19
N GLU A 197 -4.66 -0.01 5.61
CA GLU A 197 -3.38 -0.25 6.27
C GLU A 197 -3.50 -1.01 7.58
N ASN A 198 -4.63 -0.84 8.28
CA ASN A 198 -4.87 -1.43 9.60
C ASN A 198 -5.97 -2.48 9.60
N ASN A 199 -6.45 -2.90 8.41
CA ASN A 199 -7.62 -3.78 8.20
C ASN A 199 -8.71 -3.56 9.27
N THR A 200 -9.13 -2.31 9.40
CA THR A 200 -10.12 -1.85 10.36
C THR A 200 -11.13 -0.96 9.64
N ASP A 201 -12.30 -0.78 10.24
CA ASP A 201 -13.37 0.12 9.79
C ASP A 201 -13.54 1.31 10.76
N GLU A 202 -12.76 1.36 11.84
CA GLU A 202 -12.87 2.36 12.91
C GLU A 202 -12.64 3.81 12.44
N TYR A 203 -11.85 4.01 11.38
CA TYR A 203 -11.56 5.35 10.88
C TYR A 203 -12.68 5.94 10.03
N TYR A 204 -13.62 5.12 9.50
CA TYR A 204 -14.72 5.62 8.69
C TYR A 204 -15.65 6.59 9.44
N ALA A 205 -15.79 6.39 10.75
CA ALA A 205 -16.55 7.29 11.62
C ALA A 205 -15.67 8.21 12.49
N SER A 206 -14.34 8.19 12.30
CA SER A 206 -13.42 8.93 13.16
C SER A 206 -13.37 10.42 12.81
N PRO A 207 -13.31 11.32 13.81
CA PRO A 207 -13.03 12.73 13.56
C PRO A 207 -11.62 12.88 12.95
N GLU A 208 -11.43 13.93 12.16
CA GLU A 208 -10.20 14.24 11.40
C GLU A 208 -8.92 14.09 12.24
N THR A 209 -8.95 14.58 13.48
CA THR A 209 -7.81 14.56 14.42
C THR A 209 -7.31 13.14 14.75
N ASN A 210 -8.20 12.15 14.77
CA ASN A 210 -7.85 10.74 15.04
C ASN A 210 -7.31 10.03 13.79
N VAL A 211 -7.58 10.58 12.60
CA VAL A 211 -7.03 10.12 11.31
C VAL A 211 -5.55 10.49 11.18
N GLN A 212 -4.87 10.95 12.24
CA GLN A 212 -3.40 11.16 12.22
C GLN A 212 -2.58 10.18 13.09
N SER A 213 -3.17 9.49 14.08
CA SER A 213 -2.46 8.49 14.93
C SER A 213 -2.87 7.05 14.60
N VAL A 214 -1.96 6.07 14.53
CA VAL A 214 -2.28 4.65 14.22
C VAL A 214 -1.54 3.66 15.13
N LYS A 215 -2.25 2.63 15.61
CA LYS A 215 -1.72 1.35 16.14
C LYS A 215 -2.02 0.22 15.14
N ALA A 216 -1.03 -0.59 14.78
CA ALA A 216 -1.03 -1.41 13.56
C ALA A 216 -1.03 -2.95 13.79
N ILE A 217 -2.01 -3.64 13.20
CA ILE A 217 -2.08 -5.13 13.14
C ILE A 217 -1.89 -5.68 11.71
N TRP A 218 -1.95 -4.85 10.65
CA TRP A 218 -2.02 -5.33 9.25
C TRP A 218 -0.87 -4.87 8.34
N GLN A 219 0.28 -4.68 8.96
CA GLN A 219 1.54 -4.42 8.26
C GLN A 219 2.13 -5.66 7.57
N ILE A 220 1.47 -6.82 7.57
CA ILE A 220 2.05 -8.07 7.07
C ILE A 220 1.83 -8.26 5.57
N VAL A 221 2.92 -8.43 4.81
CA VAL A 221 2.93 -8.77 3.39
C VAL A 221 3.71 -10.07 3.14
N LYS A 222 3.20 -10.93 2.28
CA LYS A 222 3.91 -12.14 1.83
C LYS A 222 4.68 -11.87 0.56
N ARG A 223 5.93 -12.33 0.46
CA ARG A 223 6.76 -12.38 -0.74
C ARG A 223 6.45 -13.66 -1.52
N ILE A 224 6.35 -13.58 -2.84
CA ILE A 224 6.19 -14.78 -3.66
C ILE A 224 7.58 -15.46 -3.77
N PRO A 225 7.70 -16.79 -3.59
CA PRO A 225 8.99 -17.46 -3.70
C PRO A 225 9.67 -17.17 -5.05
N GLY A 226 10.92 -16.69 -5.01
CA GLY A 226 11.69 -16.32 -6.22
C GLY A 226 11.33 -14.96 -6.83
N GLU A 227 10.40 -14.20 -6.25
CA GLU A 227 10.00 -12.87 -6.72
C GLU A 227 11.15 -11.86 -6.57
N PRO A 228 11.55 -11.15 -7.65
CA PRO A 228 12.52 -10.06 -7.57
C PRO A 228 12.07 -8.93 -6.64
N ASN A 229 13.01 -8.24 -6.00
CA ASN A 229 12.72 -7.17 -5.03
C ASN A 229 11.78 -6.10 -5.60
N LEU A 230 11.99 -5.70 -6.86
CA LEU A 230 11.13 -4.73 -7.54
C LEU A 230 9.67 -5.19 -7.64
N GLN A 231 9.43 -6.44 -8.03
CA GLN A 231 8.08 -6.97 -8.12
C GLN A 231 7.42 -7.05 -6.74
N PHE A 232 8.18 -7.51 -5.74
CA PHE A 232 7.73 -7.57 -4.35
C PHE A 232 7.30 -6.18 -3.83
N VAL A 233 8.15 -5.16 -3.93
CA VAL A 233 7.85 -3.82 -3.38
C VAL A 233 6.77 -3.09 -4.16
N VAL A 234 6.63 -3.36 -5.46
CA VAL A 234 5.53 -2.83 -6.28
C VAL A 234 4.19 -3.43 -5.84
N ARG A 235 4.16 -4.74 -5.57
CA ARG A 235 2.94 -5.43 -5.10
C ARG A 235 2.62 -5.12 -3.64
N ALA A 236 3.66 -4.98 -2.80
CA ALA A 236 3.54 -4.71 -1.37
C ALA A 236 3.40 -3.21 -1.03
N ARG A 237 3.29 -2.35 -2.05
CA ARG A 237 3.18 -0.90 -1.88
C ARG A 237 1.98 -0.52 -1.01
N PRO A 238 2.06 0.60 -0.26
CA PRO A 238 0.87 1.19 0.34
C PRO A 238 -0.11 1.62 -0.76
N LEU A 239 -1.38 1.73 -0.40
CA LEU A 239 -2.40 2.15 -1.36
C LEU A 239 -2.23 3.62 -1.72
N TYR A 240 -2.79 4.01 -2.87
CA TYR A 240 -2.69 5.37 -3.44
C TYR A 240 -1.24 5.87 -3.59
N CYS A 241 -0.29 4.94 -3.65
CA CYS A 241 1.11 5.23 -3.84
C CYS A 241 1.56 4.83 -5.24
N GLY A 242 2.11 5.80 -5.96
CA GLY A 242 2.86 5.58 -7.19
C GLY A 242 4.25 5.02 -6.90
N PHE A 243 4.80 4.30 -7.88
CA PHE A 243 6.19 3.86 -7.88
C PHE A 243 6.88 4.47 -9.11
N GLN A 244 7.62 5.55 -8.91
CA GLN A 244 8.29 6.26 -10.00
C GLN A 244 9.54 5.51 -10.49
N ASP A 245 9.89 5.67 -11.76
CA ASP A 245 11.03 4.97 -12.37
C ASP A 245 12.35 5.25 -11.65
N GLU A 246 12.55 6.48 -11.17
CA GLU A 246 13.73 6.85 -10.37
C GLU A 246 13.88 6.01 -9.09
N MET A 247 12.75 5.57 -8.50
CA MET A 247 12.72 4.76 -7.28
C MET A 247 13.06 3.29 -7.53
N LYS A 248 13.01 2.80 -8.78
CA LYS A 248 13.42 1.41 -9.13
C LYS A 248 14.88 1.15 -8.77
N THR A 249 15.72 2.17 -8.86
CA THR A 249 17.15 2.10 -8.50
C THR A 249 17.42 2.29 -7.00
N LYS A 250 16.37 2.58 -6.22
CA LYS A 250 16.43 2.92 -4.79
C LYS A 250 15.74 1.86 -3.92
N ILE A 251 15.78 0.62 -4.39
CA ILE A 251 15.37 -0.55 -3.60
C ILE A 251 16.63 -1.16 -3.01
N PHE A 252 16.68 -1.23 -1.69
CA PHE A 252 17.87 -1.70 -0.96
C PHE A 252 17.49 -2.91 -0.12
N GLU A 253 18.35 -3.91 -0.11
CA GLU A 253 18.30 -4.99 0.87
C GLU A 253 19.41 -4.76 1.90
N THR A 254 19.05 -4.88 3.18
CA THR A 254 20.01 -4.75 4.28
C THR A 254 19.87 -5.91 5.24
N SER A 255 21.00 -6.43 5.70
CA SER A 255 21.06 -7.41 6.80
C SER A 255 21.57 -6.75 8.10
N GLU A 256 21.68 -5.43 8.14
CA GLU A 256 22.22 -4.70 9.31
C GLU A 256 21.34 -4.90 10.55
N TRP A 257 20.02 -5.05 10.37
CA TRP A 257 19.07 -5.19 11.49
C TRP A 257 18.43 -6.57 11.61
N THR A 258 18.50 -7.39 10.57
CA THR A 258 17.81 -8.69 10.53
C THR A 258 18.65 -9.77 9.86
N LYS A 259 18.53 -11.01 10.35
CA LYS A 259 19.22 -12.19 9.76
C LYS A 259 18.80 -12.44 8.31
N THR A 260 17.51 -12.29 8.03
CA THR A 260 16.98 -12.27 6.67
C THR A 260 16.98 -10.81 6.21
N PRO A 261 17.41 -10.48 4.99
CA PRO A 261 17.47 -9.08 4.55
C PRO A 261 16.10 -8.38 4.63
N ALA A 262 16.07 -7.20 5.23
CA ALA A 262 14.94 -6.29 5.13
C ALA A 262 15.02 -5.52 3.80
N VAL A 263 13.87 -5.20 3.22
CA VAL A 263 13.79 -4.47 1.94
C VAL A 263 13.33 -3.05 2.20
N THR A 264 14.06 -2.05 1.70
CA THR A 264 13.66 -0.65 1.73
C THR A 264 13.10 -0.24 0.38
N ALA A 265 12.00 0.51 0.37
CA ALA A 265 11.43 1.08 -0.85
C ALA A 265 10.83 2.47 -0.59
N PHE A 266 10.79 3.28 -1.66
CA PHE A 266 10.23 4.62 -1.64
C PHE A 266 9.11 4.74 -2.67
N TYR A 267 8.08 5.49 -2.30
CA TYR A 267 6.87 5.66 -3.09
C TYR A 267 6.48 7.12 -3.15
N THR A 268 5.68 7.50 -4.15
CA THR A 268 5.11 8.83 -4.24
C THR A 268 3.64 8.79 -3.93
N GLN A 269 3.15 9.67 -3.07
CA GLN A 269 1.74 9.74 -2.74
C GLN A 269 1.24 11.15 -3.03
N LYS A 270 0.14 11.25 -3.79
CA LYS A 270 -0.64 12.47 -3.89
C LYS A 270 -1.47 12.64 -2.61
N TYR A 271 -1.53 13.85 -2.09
CA TYR A 271 -2.36 14.19 -0.94
C TYR A 271 -2.83 15.64 -1.09
N PHE A 272 -3.84 16.06 -0.36
CA PHE A 272 -4.29 17.45 -0.37
C PHE A 272 -3.92 18.13 0.95
N THR A 273 -3.61 19.41 0.91
CA THR A 273 -3.45 20.20 2.15
C THR A 273 -4.81 20.53 2.72
N ASP A 274 -4.94 20.39 4.03
CA ASP A 274 -6.12 20.75 4.79
C ASP A 274 -5.79 21.95 5.70
N GLU A 275 -5.99 23.15 5.17
CA GLU A 275 -5.84 24.41 5.92
C GLU A 275 -7.20 25.11 5.98
N GLU A 276 -7.67 25.39 7.19
CA GLU A 276 -8.98 25.97 7.43
C GLU A 276 -9.15 27.30 6.67
N GLY A 277 -10.20 27.37 5.84
CA GLY A 277 -10.48 28.56 5.00
C GLY A 277 -9.65 28.66 3.72
N VAL A 278 -8.81 27.67 3.41
CA VAL A 278 -8.04 27.59 2.16
C VAL A 278 -8.57 26.44 1.30
N GLN A 279 -8.69 26.66 0.00
CA GLN A 279 -9.06 25.59 -0.94
C GLN A 279 -8.00 24.48 -0.91
N PRO A 280 -8.41 23.20 -0.78
CA PRO A 280 -7.47 22.08 -0.77
C PRO A 280 -6.55 22.12 -1.97
N LYS A 281 -5.25 22.04 -1.72
CA LYS A 281 -4.24 22.05 -2.78
C LYS A 281 -3.66 20.65 -2.94
N GLU A 282 -3.69 20.12 -4.16
CA GLU A 282 -2.98 18.88 -4.47
C GLU A 282 -1.48 19.08 -4.24
N CYS A 283 -0.92 18.20 -3.44
CA CYS A 283 0.48 18.10 -3.10
C CYS A 283 0.98 16.68 -3.36
N VAL A 284 2.29 16.54 -3.48
CA VAL A 284 2.94 15.24 -3.63
C VAL A 284 3.97 15.11 -2.51
N ARG A 285 4.01 13.94 -1.89
CA ARG A 285 5.03 13.57 -0.89
C ARG A 285 5.70 12.27 -1.28
N THR A 286 6.92 12.06 -0.80
CA THR A 286 7.59 10.76 -0.90
C THR A 286 7.38 10.02 0.41
N LEU A 287 7.04 8.73 0.36
CA LEU A 287 6.95 7.85 1.53
C LEU A 287 8.09 6.84 1.48
N GLY A 288 8.80 6.64 2.59
CA GLY A 288 9.76 5.55 2.73
C GLY A 288 9.20 4.44 3.58
N TYR A 289 9.33 3.19 3.14
CA TYR A 289 8.96 2.02 3.92
C TYR A 289 10.10 1.02 4.00
N LEU A 290 10.12 0.32 5.13
CA LEU A 290 10.97 -0.81 5.40
C LEU A 290 10.11 -2.06 5.55
N PHE A 291 10.42 -3.12 4.81
CA PHE A 291 9.80 -4.43 4.91
C PHE A 291 10.70 -5.34 5.72
N VAL A 292 10.35 -5.54 6.99
CA VAL A 292 11.14 -6.33 7.95
C VAL A 292 10.64 -7.77 7.99
N PRO A 293 11.48 -8.77 7.73
CA PRO A 293 11.05 -10.17 7.73
C PRO A 293 10.64 -10.63 9.14
N THR A 294 9.47 -11.22 9.24
CA THR A 294 8.91 -11.76 10.50
C THR A 294 8.76 -13.28 10.49
N ALA A 295 8.66 -13.89 9.31
CA ALA A 295 8.69 -15.34 9.10
C ALA A 295 9.16 -15.64 7.67
N LYS A 296 9.20 -16.93 7.29
CA LYS A 296 9.51 -17.34 5.92
C LYS A 296 8.58 -16.61 4.94
N ASP A 297 9.19 -15.90 3.98
CA ASP A 297 8.51 -15.12 2.95
C ASP A 297 7.46 -14.14 3.48
N THR A 298 7.55 -13.73 4.74
CA THR A 298 6.56 -12.89 5.41
C THR A 298 7.26 -11.68 6.01
N TYR A 299 6.79 -10.49 5.68
CA TYR A 299 7.41 -9.23 6.04
C TYR A 299 6.39 -8.33 6.72
N LYS A 300 6.84 -7.57 7.71
CA LYS A 300 6.10 -6.45 8.29
C LYS A 300 6.59 -5.14 7.69
N ARG A 301 5.68 -4.39 7.07
CA ARG A 301 5.89 -3.07 6.48
C ARG A 301 5.87 -1.99 7.57
N ILE A 302 6.92 -1.20 7.69
CA ILE A 302 7.08 -0.13 8.66
C ILE A 302 7.28 1.17 7.91
N LEU A 303 6.59 2.24 8.31
CA LEU A 303 6.86 3.57 7.78
C LEU A 303 8.23 4.05 8.28
N ILE A 304 9.15 4.36 7.37
CA ILE A 304 10.39 5.06 7.70
C ILE A 304 10.01 6.49 8.05
N ASP A 305 9.53 7.24 7.04
CA ASP A 305 9.00 8.58 7.21
C ASP A 305 8.22 9.05 5.98
N THR A 306 7.62 10.23 6.14
CA THR A 306 7.00 11.00 5.07
C THR A 306 7.92 12.19 4.73
N PHE A 307 8.36 12.25 3.49
CA PHE A 307 9.31 13.24 3.00
C PHE A 307 8.58 14.30 2.18
N SER A 308 8.29 15.43 2.83
CA SER A 308 7.85 16.69 2.23
C SER A 308 8.40 17.86 3.04
N THR A 309 8.73 18.96 2.38
CA THR A 309 9.08 20.24 3.01
C THR A 309 8.16 21.31 2.44
N ASP A 310 7.45 22.05 3.29
CA ASP A 310 6.54 23.13 2.90
C ASP A 310 5.51 22.70 1.82
N GLY A 311 5.01 21.47 1.91
CA GLY A 311 4.07 20.89 0.93
C GLY A 311 4.69 20.52 -0.42
N VAL A 312 6.02 20.62 -0.56
CA VAL A 312 6.76 20.21 -1.75
C VAL A 312 7.37 18.83 -1.54
N GLN A 313 7.26 17.99 -2.56
CA GLN A 313 7.85 16.65 -2.57
C GLN A 313 9.38 16.73 -2.44
N GLU A 314 9.95 15.98 -1.48
CA GLU A 314 11.39 15.80 -1.42
C GLU A 314 11.84 14.63 -2.30
N LYS A 315 12.97 14.80 -2.98
CA LYS A 315 13.60 13.75 -3.78
C LYS A 315 14.63 13.00 -2.95
N ILE A 316 14.57 11.67 -2.95
CA ILE A 316 15.58 10.83 -2.30
C ILE A 316 16.86 10.84 -3.13
N VAL A 317 17.96 11.31 -2.54
CA VAL A 317 19.26 11.41 -3.23
C VAL A 317 20.29 10.40 -2.70
N GLY A 318 20.17 9.97 -1.45
CA GLY A 318 21.09 9.01 -0.82
C GLY A 318 20.40 8.22 0.29
N VAL A 319 20.79 6.95 0.43
CA VAL A 319 20.27 6.04 1.46
C VAL A 319 21.41 5.11 1.86
N PHE A 320 21.86 5.18 3.09
CA PHE A 320 23.00 4.39 3.56
C PHE A 320 22.93 4.15 5.06
N TRP A 321 23.80 3.25 5.54
CA TRP A 321 23.92 2.88 6.95
C TRP A 321 25.24 3.38 7.53
N ALA A 322 25.20 4.04 8.67
CA ALA A 322 26.37 4.48 9.42
C ALA A 322 26.03 4.57 10.90
N ASN A 323 27.04 4.38 11.76
CA ASN A 323 26.88 4.58 13.19
C ASN A 323 26.53 6.04 13.50
N ALA A 324 25.48 6.25 14.28
CA ALA A 324 24.92 7.54 14.65
C ALA A 324 24.56 7.62 16.15
N ASP A 325 24.79 6.57 16.92
CA ASP A 325 24.60 6.51 18.35
C ASP A 325 25.75 5.77 19.07
N SER A 326 25.53 5.28 20.29
CA SER A 326 26.59 4.67 21.11
C SER A 326 26.68 3.16 20.98
N ASP A 327 25.82 2.52 20.20
CA ASP A 327 25.85 1.09 19.96
C ASP A 327 26.65 0.73 18.69
N ASN A 328 26.69 -0.57 18.37
CA ASN A 328 27.46 -1.09 17.23
C ASN A 328 26.58 -1.38 16.01
N VAL A 329 25.28 -1.11 16.11
CA VAL A 329 24.29 -1.31 15.07
C VAL A 329 24.21 -0.02 14.27
N LYS A 330 24.39 -0.10 12.96
CA LYS A 330 24.30 1.08 12.12
C LYS A 330 22.85 1.52 11.94
N GLU A 331 22.66 2.82 11.95
CA GLU A 331 21.39 3.50 11.73
C GLU A 331 21.20 3.76 10.26
N LEU A 332 19.95 3.99 9.88
CA LEU A 332 19.60 4.36 8.51
C LEU A 332 19.65 5.87 8.36
N ILE A 333 20.41 6.33 7.37
CA ILE A 333 20.44 7.72 6.96
C ILE A 333 19.72 7.84 5.62
N VAL A 334 18.72 8.71 5.56
CA VAL A 334 18.04 9.09 4.33
C VAL A 334 18.34 10.55 4.02
N MET A 335 18.92 10.77 2.85
CA MET A 335 19.21 12.09 2.31
C MET A 335 18.17 12.47 1.28
N THR A 336 17.61 13.66 1.41
CA THR A 336 16.64 14.21 0.48
C THR A 336 17.01 15.61 0.02
N THR A 337 16.40 16.02 -1.10
CA THR A 337 16.54 17.38 -1.64
C THR A 337 15.20 17.99 -2.01
N VAL A 338 15.12 19.31 -1.89
CA VAL A 338 14.01 20.13 -2.38
C VAL A 338 14.56 21.32 -3.15
N THR A 339 14.12 21.49 -4.38
CA THR A 339 14.46 22.68 -5.18
C THR A 339 13.50 23.81 -4.82
N LYS A 340 14.03 24.92 -4.29
CA LYS A 340 13.27 26.16 -4.06
C LYS A 340 13.53 27.15 -5.19
N LYS A 341 12.46 27.78 -5.67
CA LYS A 341 12.51 28.83 -6.69
C LYS A 341 11.40 29.85 -6.46
N ASP A 342 11.66 30.77 -5.54
CA ASP A 342 10.76 31.87 -5.21
C ASP A 342 11.54 33.19 -5.05
N LYS A 343 10.83 34.26 -4.65
CA LYS A 343 11.41 35.60 -4.50
C LYS A 343 12.43 35.70 -3.36
N GLN A 344 12.36 34.81 -2.37
CA GLN A 344 13.22 34.81 -1.18
C GLN A 344 14.43 33.90 -1.34
N ALA A 345 14.28 32.76 -2.02
CA ALA A 345 15.35 31.80 -2.22
C ALA A 345 15.28 31.08 -3.59
N THR A 346 16.45 30.87 -4.20
CA THR A 346 16.62 30.01 -5.37
C THR A 346 17.80 29.08 -5.15
N GLY A 347 17.57 27.77 -5.18
CA GLY A 347 18.59 26.78 -4.85
C GLY A 347 18.02 25.43 -4.42
N THR A 348 18.87 24.64 -3.77
CA THR A 348 18.54 23.28 -3.29
C THR A 348 18.73 23.19 -1.79
N LEU A 349 17.65 22.82 -1.09
CA LEU A 349 17.70 22.43 0.31
C LEU A 349 18.08 20.96 0.41
N TYR A 350 19.07 20.63 1.26
CA TYR A 350 19.48 19.27 1.59
C TYR A 350 19.00 18.95 3.00
N VAL A 351 18.23 17.86 3.12
CA VAL A 351 17.70 17.41 4.41
C VAL A 351 18.21 16.00 4.68
N ASN A 352 18.79 15.81 5.86
CA ASN A 352 19.34 14.53 6.29
C ASN A 352 18.53 14.04 7.49
N ARG A 353 18.03 12.81 7.43
CA ARG A 353 17.27 12.18 8.52
C ARG A 353 17.97 10.90 8.95
N VAL A 354 18.00 10.67 10.25
CA VAL A 354 18.63 9.51 10.88
C VAL A 354 17.55 8.72 11.60
N TYR A 355 17.52 7.41 11.38
CA TYR A 355 16.55 6.51 11.97
C TYR A 355 17.24 5.36 12.71
N ASP A 356 16.77 5.15 13.93
CA ASP A 356 17.21 4.11 14.85
C ASP A 356 16.93 2.71 14.28
N ASP A 357 17.59 1.70 14.84
CA ASP A 357 17.39 0.31 14.43
C ASP A 357 15.96 -0.21 14.73
N VAL A 358 15.64 -1.40 14.22
CA VAL A 358 14.34 -2.03 14.47
C VAL A 358 14.46 -2.92 15.70
N ALA A 359 13.92 -2.44 16.82
CA ALA A 359 13.82 -3.21 18.07
C ALA A 359 13.19 -4.61 17.86
N LYS A 360 13.44 -5.54 18.80
CA LYS A 360 12.87 -6.91 18.80
C LYS A 360 11.35 -6.94 18.57
N VAL A 361 10.65 -5.89 18.99
CA VAL A 361 9.25 -5.65 18.64
C VAL A 361 9.21 -4.61 17.53
N VAL A 362 8.83 -5.07 16.34
CA VAL A 362 8.77 -4.24 15.14
C VAL A 362 7.70 -3.14 15.30
N PRO A 363 8.05 -1.85 15.29
CA PRO A 363 7.10 -0.75 15.48
C PRO A 363 6.28 -0.46 14.22
N ALA A 364 5.31 0.45 14.32
CA ALA A 364 4.52 0.88 13.16
C ALA A 364 5.25 1.94 12.30
N LYS A 365 6.05 2.79 12.94
CA LYS A 365 6.91 3.81 12.33
C LYS A 365 8.32 3.72 12.94
N MET A 366 9.35 3.98 12.14
CA MET A 366 10.73 4.06 12.64
C MET A 366 10.91 5.22 13.61
N LYS A 367 11.76 5.02 14.61
CA LYS A 367 12.16 6.07 15.54
C LYS A 367 13.20 6.96 14.88
N LYS A 368 12.92 8.26 14.85
CA LYS A 368 13.82 9.27 14.29
C LYS A 368 14.78 9.77 15.37
N LEU A 369 16.06 9.92 15.04
CA LEU A 369 17.10 10.46 15.91
C LEU A 369 17.30 11.95 15.61
N ASP A 370 16.34 12.79 16.00
CA ASP A 370 16.33 14.22 15.65
C ASP A 370 17.57 14.97 16.14
N GLU A 371 18.05 14.69 17.35
CA GLU A 371 19.24 15.34 17.91
C GLU A 371 20.50 15.11 17.07
N VAL A 372 20.65 13.92 16.51
CA VAL A 372 21.78 13.57 15.63
C VAL A 372 21.55 14.18 14.25
N ALA A 373 20.34 14.07 13.72
CA ALA A 373 19.96 14.63 12.42
C ALA A 373 20.24 16.14 12.35
N THR A 374 19.94 16.91 13.40
CA THR A 374 20.24 18.35 13.47
C THR A 374 21.75 18.65 13.39
N LYS A 375 22.61 17.78 13.97
CA LYS A 375 24.07 17.98 13.93
C LYS A 375 24.67 17.74 12.54
N ILE A 376 23.97 16.96 11.70
CA ILE A 376 24.34 16.65 10.32
C ILE A 376 23.39 17.28 9.29
N GLU A 377 22.69 18.37 9.64
CA GLU A 377 21.76 19.04 8.73
C GLU A 377 22.47 19.55 7.46
N GLY A 378 21.91 19.24 6.29
CA GLY A 378 22.51 19.56 5.00
C GLY A 378 22.52 21.06 4.70
N GLY A 379 21.41 21.74 4.96
CA GLY A 379 21.26 23.18 4.74
C GLY A 379 20.98 23.53 3.27
N PHE A 380 21.09 24.82 2.94
CA PHE A 380 20.71 25.35 1.62
C PHE A 380 21.93 25.70 0.76
N GLU A 381 21.92 25.26 -0.50
CA GLU A 381 22.89 25.62 -1.53
C GLU A 381 22.20 26.49 -2.58
N GLY A 382 22.63 27.74 -2.74
CA GLY A 382 22.04 28.65 -3.72
C GLY A 382 22.09 30.11 -3.27
N VAL A 383 21.03 30.86 -3.55
CA VAL A 383 20.91 32.27 -3.19
C VAL A 383 19.70 32.46 -2.28
N THR A 384 19.91 33.11 -1.13
CA THR A 384 18.86 33.49 -0.18
C THR A 384 18.96 34.99 0.09
N ALA A 385 17.86 35.72 -0.08
CA ALA A 385 17.82 37.18 0.08
C ALA A 385 18.97 37.91 -0.66
N GLY A 386 19.29 37.46 -1.88
CA GLY A 386 20.34 38.02 -2.72
C GLY A 386 21.78 37.64 -2.33
N LYS A 387 21.98 36.82 -1.29
CA LYS A 387 23.31 36.37 -0.84
C LYS A 387 23.55 34.90 -1.19
N PRO A 388 24.75 34.53 -1.68
CA PRO A 388 25.12 33.14 -1.85
C PRO A 388 25.14 32.40 -0.51
N THR A 389 24.70 31.15 -0.55
CA THR A 389 24.63 30.20 0.57
C THR A 389 25.17 28.86 0.10
N LYS A 390 25.79 28.11 0.99
CA LYS A 390 26.42 26.83 0.69
C LYS A 390 25.92 25.77 1.66
N ALA A 391 25.53 24.61 1.13
CA ALA A 391 25.14 23.48 1.96
C ALA A 391 26.37 22.89 2.67
N LYS A 392 26.17 22.40 3.89
CA LYS A 392 27.22 21.87 4.75
C LYS A 392 27.48 20.39 4.48
N TYR A 393 26.43 19.59 4.37
CA TYR A 393 26.52 18.13 4.18
C TYR A 393 25.56 17.68 3.09
N ARG A 394 26.11 17.42 1.90
CA ARG A 394 25.36 17.16 0.65
C ARG A 394 25.66 15.80 0.04
N SER A 395 26.55 15.02 0.67
CA SER A 395 26.93 13.68 0.23
C SER A 395 27.07 12.70 1.39
N GLU A 396 26.94 11.42 1.10
CA GLU A 396 27.10 10.32 2.07
C GLU A 396 28.47 10.38 2.76
N LYS A 397 29.52 10.71 2.00
CA LYS A 397 30.89 10.85 2.52
C LYS A 397 31.00 11.97 3.56
N GLU A 398 30.45 13.15 3.26
CA GLU A 398 30.48 14.29 4.17
C GLU A 398 29.70 14.01 5.46
N ILE A 399 28.56 13.31 5.36
CA ILE A 399 27.77 12.91 6.53
C ILE A 399 28.53 11.88 7.36
N ALA A 400 29.08 10.84 6.74
CA ALA A 400 29.86 9.81 7.44
C ALA A 400 31.09 10.41 8.14
N GLU A 401 31.75 11.39 7.52
CA GLU A 401 32.84 12.14 8.16
C GLU A 401 32.36 13.01 9.34
N ALA A 402 31.17 13.60 9.24
CA ALA A 402 30.57 14.37 10.31
C ALA A 402 30.21 13.49 11.52
N LEU A 403 29.58 12.33 11.28
CA LEU A 403 29.24 11.36 12.33
C LEU A 403 30.50 10.88 13.07
N ARG A 404 31.58 10.57 12.34
CA ARG A 404 32.89 10.25 12.92
C ARG A 404 33.46 11.36 13.80
N LYS A 405 33.29 12.63 13.42
CA LYS A 405 33.72 13.78 14.24
C LYS A 405 32.87 13.96 15.50
N LEU A 406 31.65 13.45 15.50
CA LEU A 406 30.75 13.44 16.67
C LEU A 406 31.07 12.28 17.63
N GLY A 407 31.95 11.36 17.24
CA GLY A 407 32.39 10.23 18.07
C GLY A 407 31.74 8.89 17.71
N TYR A 408 30.90 8.84 16.68
CA TYR A 408 30.27 7.60 16.20
C TYR A 408 31.23 6.85 15.28
N GLN A 409 31.49 5.57 15.54
CA GLN A 409 32.51 4.77 14.82
C GLN A 409 31.92 3.64 14.01
#